data_AF-A0A1Q2D1E9-F1
#
_entry.id   AF-A0A1Q2D1E9-F1
#
_cell.length_a   1.000
_cell.length_b   1.000
_cell.length_c   1.000
_cell.angle_alpha   90.00
_cell.angle_beta   90.00
_cell.angle_gamma   90.00
#
_symmetry.space_group_name_H-M   'P 1'
#
loop_
_entity.id
_entity.type
_entity.pdbx_description
1 polymer ?
#
loop_
_entity_poly.entity_id
_entity_poly.type
_entity_poly.pdbx_seq_one_letter_code
_entity_poly.pdbx_strand_id
1 'polypeptide(L)'
;MAILHQATLSPTKLTIVTDYLDMLGWGAGPVQQVGSYRYDDPEGEVGVEGILATRGSDTFHLPFTYRGEPLKDAEPYLITTMEHSVLGKRWVYDATHDPVAIGCYLRALAGEQDQATLNVYDAAEQLVEVREPTVVVKAERRGPVAPDDLTLIRRLEEGVPVNPEAPALLAEWEGGNSAYIAFG
;
A
#
# COMPACT_ATOMS: atom_id res chain seq x y z
N MET A 1 -9.26 5.90 -9.59
CA MET A 1 -8.21 6.91 -9.82
C MET A 1 -7.80 7.45 -8.48
N ALA A 2 -6.53 7.32 -8.11
CA ALA A 2 -6.05 7.80 -6.82
C ALA A 2 -5.69 9.28 -6.91
N ILE A 3 -6.36 10.10 -6.12
CA ILE A 3 -6.09 11.54 -6.02
C ILE A 3 -4.87 11.75 -5.12
N LEU A 4 -3.84 12.38 -5.68
CA LEU A 4 -2.66 12.86 -4.98
C LEU A 4 -2.73 14.39 -4.93
N HIS A 5 -2.84 14.95 -3.73
CA HIS A 5 -2.68 16.39 -3.59
C HIS A 5 -1.19 16.75 -3.55
N GLN A 6 -0.83 17.90 -4.13
CA GLN A 6 0.45 18.54 -3.81
C GLN A 6 0.42 19.02 -2.36
N ALA A 7 0.82 18.14 -1.45
CA ALA A 7 0.70 18.35 -0.02
C ALA A 7 2.02 18.11 0.71
N THR A 8 2.17 18.79 1.83
CA THR A 8 3.16 18.42 2.84
C THR A 8 2.51 17.49 3.86
N LEU A 9 3.28 16.49 4.30
CA LEU A 9 2.85 15.46 5.23
C LEU A 9 3.74 15.51 6.47
N SER A 10 3.12 15.54 7.65
CA SER A 10 3.84 15.52 8.93
C SER A 10 3.21 14.51 9.90
N PRO A 11 3.88 13.39 10.23
CA PRO A 11 5.17 12.94 9.71
C PRO A 11 5.14 12.61 8.21
N THR A 12 6.32 12.53 7.58
CA THR A 12 6.43 12.09 6.18
C THR A 12 6.17 10.59 6.06
N LYS A 13 5.78 10.10 4.88
CA LYS A 13 5.56 8.66 4.65
C LYS A 13 6.80 7.81 4.98
N LEU A 14 8.00 8.26 4.62
CA LEU A 14 9.24 7.55 4.94
C LEU A 14 9.51 7.51 6.46
N THR A 15 9.17 8.58 7.18
CA THR A 15 9.22 8.60 8.65
C THR A 15 8.26 7.55 9.23
N ILE A 16 7.00 7.52 8.76
CA ILE A 16 6.01 6.52 9.20
C ILE A 16 6.52 5.09 8.95
N VAL A 17 7.06 4.82 7.75
CA VAL A 17 7.63 3.52 7.40
C VAL A 17 8.77 3.14 8.34
N THR A 18 9.68 4.08 8.63
CA THR A 18 10.83 3.84 9.50
C THR A 18 10.37 3.52 10.92
N ASP A 19 9.51 4.37 11.48
CA ASP A 19 8.99 4.20 12.84
C ASP A 19 8.19 2.90 12.97
N TYR A 20 7.45 2.51 11.93
CA TYR A 20 6.66 1.29 11.94
C TYR A 20 7.54 0.03 11.89
N LEU A 21 8.58 0.01 11.05
CA LEU A 21 9.56 -1.09 11.04
C LEU A 21 10.30 -1.20 12.37
N ASP A 22 10.60 -0.08 13.03
CA ASP A 22 11.18 -0.07 14.37
C ASP A 22 10.23 -0.65 15.41
N MET A 23 8.94 -0.28 15.37
CA MET A 23 7.92 -0.83 16.26
C MET A 23 7.78 -2.35 16.12
N LEU A 24 7.88 -2.86 14.89
CA LEU A 24 7.84 -4.30 14.60
C LEU A 24 9.16 -5.01 14.94
N GLY A 25 10.25 -4.28 15.16
CA GLY A 25 11.59 -4.84 15.34
C GLY A 25 12.13 -5.52 14.08
N TRP A 26 11.71 -5.05 12.89
CA TRP A 26 12.04 -5.67 11.61
C TRP A 26 13.20 -4.98 10.91
N GLY A 27 14.18 -5.79 10.50
CA GLY A 27 15.41 -5.33 9.86
C GLY A 27 16.28 -4.46 10.77
N ALA A 28 17.40 -3.96 10.22
CA ALA A 28 18.29 -3.04 10.93
C ALA A 28 18.95 -2.05 9.97
N GLY A 29 19.25 -0.85 10.45
CA GLY A 29 19.87 0.21 9.66
C GLY A 29 18.87 1.16 8.98
N PRO A 30 19.34 2.00 8.04
CA PRO A 30 18.52 3.01 7.38
C PRO A 30 17.47 2.36 6.46
N VAL A 31 16.31 3.00 6.39
CA VAL A 31 15.23 2.59 5.49
C VAL A 31 15.29 3.42 4.20
N GLN A 32 15.12 2.74 3.07
CA GLN A 32 15.02 3.39 1.75
C GLN A 32 13.70 3.00 1.11
N GLN A 33 12.94 3.97 0.61
CA GLN A 33 11.74 3.68 -0.16
C GLN A 33 12.13 3.23 -1.57
N VAL A 34 11.60 2.08 -1.97
CA VAL A 34 11.74 1.51 -3.32
C VAL A 34 10.67 2.11 -4.23
N GLY A 35 9.43 2.11 -3.75
CA GLY A 35 8.30 2.61 -4.54
C GLY A 35 6.97 2.40 -3.84
N SER A 36 5.89 2.69 -4.56
CA SER A 36 4.54 2.53 -4.04
C SER A 36 3.52 2.37 -5.16
N TYR A 37 2.40 1.73 -4.83
CA TYR A 37 1.20 1.66 -5.65
C TYR A 37 -0.03 1.98 -4.79
N ARG A 38 -1.18 2.24 -5.42
CA ARG A 38 -2.44 2.53 -4.71
C ARG A 38 -3.58 1.70 -5.25
N TYR A 39 -4.56 1.45 -4.39
CA TYR A 39 -5.88 0.98 -4.78
C TYR A 39 -6.91 2.05 -4.45
N ASP A 40 -7.96 2.11 -5.27
CA ASP A 40 -9.11 2.96 -5.00
C ASP A 40 -10.07 2.29 -4.03
N ASP A 41 -10.47 3.02 -3.00
CA ASP A 41 -11.66 2.74 -2.23
C ASP A 41 -12.90 3.02 -3.12
N PRO A 42 -13.83 2.06 -3.29
CA PRO A 42 -15.07 2.27 -4.03
C PRO A 42 -15.89 3.48 -3.55
N GLU A 43 -15.84 3.79 -2.26
CA GLU A 43 -16.55 4.93 -1.67
C GLU A 43 -15.70 6.23 -1.70
N GLY A 44 -14.41 6.13 -2.06
CA GLY A 44 -13.51 7.29 -2.20
C GLY A 44 -13.04 7.92 -0.88
N GLU A 45 -13.29 7.29 0.27
CA GLU A 45 -13.05 7.88 1.60
C GLU A 45 -11.69 7.48 2.18
N VAL A 46 -11.18 6.29 1.81
CA VAL A 46 -9.96 5.72 2.35
C VAL A 46 -8.86 5.64 1.29
N GLY A 47 -7.72 6.26 1.58
CA GLY A 47 -6.54 6.04 0.75
C GLY A 47 -5.93 4.68 1.06
N VAL A 48 -5.84 3.77 0.08
CA VAL A 48 -5.14 2.47 0.21
C VAL A 48 -3.83 2.53 -0.58
N GLU A 49 -2.71 2.27 0.08
CA GLU A 49 -1.37 2.34 -0.52
C GLU A 49 -0.51 1.17 -0.08
N GLY A 50 0.17 0.52 -1.02
CA GLY A 50 1.25 -0.41 -0.73
C GLY A 50 2.59 0.28 -0.95
N ILE A 51 3.41 0.40 0.11
CA ILE A 51 4.77 0.93 0.02
C ILE A 51 5.76 -0.23 0.02
N LEU A 52 6.72 -0.21 -0.90
CA LEU A 52 7.89 -1.08 -0.87
C LEU A 52 9.09 -0.31 -0.33
N ALA A 53 9.80 -0.88 0.63
CA ALA A 53 10.98 -0.26 1.25
C ALA A 53 12.03 -1.31 1.61
N THR A 54 13.31 -0.96 1.48
CA THR A 54 14.43 -1.79 1.93
C THR A 54 14.95 -1.36 3.27
N ARG A 55 15.43 -2.32 4.06
CA ARG A 55 16.18 -2.07 5.29
C ARG A 55 17.24 -3.16 5.47
N GLY A 56 18.51 -2.79 5.36
CA GLY A 56 19.60 -3.77 5.31
C GLY A 56 19.50 -4.61 4.02
N SER A 57 19.46 -5.94 4.16
CA SER A 57 19.28 -6.87 3.03
C SER A 57 17.82 -7.25 2.75
N ASP A 58 16.88 -6.69 3.51
CA ASP A 58 15.47 -7.06 3.42
C ASP A 58 14.67 -6.04 2.62
N THR A 59 13.72 -6.55 1.85
CA THR A 59 12.69 -5.76 1.18
C THR A 59 11.35 -6.04 1.84
N PHE A 60 10.63 -4.98 2.20
CA PHE A 60 9.35 -5.04 2.90
C PHE A 60 8.21 -4.49 2.05
N HIS A 61 7.06 -5.12 2.17
CA HIS A 61 5.77 -4.63 1.70
C HIS A 61 4.94 -4.15 2.88
N LEU A 62 4.60 -2.86 2.84
CA LEU A 62 3.96 -2.12 3.92
C LEU A 62 2.66 -1.50 3.39
N PRO A 63 1.56 -2.27 3.41
CA PRO A 63 0.25 -1.77 3.05
C PRO A 63 -0.34 -0.91 4.19
N PHE A 64 -0.73 0.31 3.85
CA PHE A 64 -1.31 1.29 4.77
C PHE A 64 -2.65 1.80 4.28
N THR A 65 -3.49 2.20 5.24
CA THR A 65 -4.68 3.01 4.96
C THR A 65 -4.56 4.40 5.57
N TYR A 66 -5.11 5.39 4.87
CA TYR A 66 -5.17 6.79 5.30
C TYR A 66 -6.64 7.20 5.41
N ARG A 67 -7.16 7.30 6.64
CA ARG A 67 -8.57 7.63 6.91
C ARG A 67 -8.74 9.07 7.38
N GLY A 68 -9.87 9.70 7.04
CA GLY A 68 -10.25 11.03 7.51
C GLY A 68 -10.79 11.05 8.95
N GLU A 69 -11.05 9.89 9.55
CA GLU A 69 -11.50 9.71 10.93
C GLU A 69 -10.96 8.38 11.51
N PRO A 70 -10.93 8.21 12.85
CA PRO A 70 -10.50 6.95 13.46
C PRO A 70 -11.38 5.78 13.02
N LEU A 71 -10.76 4.63 12.70
CA LEU A 71 -11.46 3.37 12.49
C LEU A 71 -11.88 2.77 13.84
N LYS A 72 -13.18 2.54 14.00
CA LYS A 72 -13.77 1.91 15.19
C LYS A 72 -13.20 0.50 15.40
N ASP A 73 -12.88 0.17 16.65
CA ASP A 73 -12.41 -1.15 17.09
C ASP A 73 -11.06 -1.60 16.46
N ALA A 74 -10.31 -0.66 15.85
CA ALA A 74 -9.03 -0.92 15.19
C ALA A 74 -7.85 -0.15 15.84
N GLU A 75 -8.03 0.36 17.06
CA GLU A 75 -7.01 1.08 17.82
C GLU A 75 -5.67 0.32 17.94
N PRO A 76 -5.63 -1.02 18.12
CA PRO A 76 -4.37 -1.77 18.15
C PRO A 76 -3.57 -1.72 16.84
N TYR A 77 -4.22 -1.37 15.73
CA TYR A 77 -3.64 -1.34 14.39
C TYR A 77 -3.36 0.08 13.90
N LEU A 78 -3.65 1.09 14.72
CA LEU A 78 -3.28 2.47 14.45
C LEU A 78 -1.75 2.59 14.54
N ILE A 79 -1.12 2.92 13.42
CA ILE A 79 0.33 3.15 13.36
C ILE A 79 0.63 4.53 13.91
N THR A 80 -0.04 5.55 13.36
CA THR A 80 0.15 6.95 13.78
C THR A 80 -0.96 7.85 13.22
N THR A 81 -0.93 9.12 13.59
CA THR A 81 -1.69 10.17 12.90
C THR A 81 -0.75 11.08 12.11
N MET A 82 -1.24 11.60 10.99
CA MET A 82 -0.50 12.45 10.06
C MET A 82 -1.29 13.72 9.75
N GLU A 83 -0.64 14.88 9.83
CA GLU A 83 -1.19 16.13 9.32
C GLU A 83 -0.92 16.24 7.83
N HIS A 84 -1.98 16.38 7.05
CA HIS A 84 -1.92 16.57 5.60
C HIS A 84 -2.36 17.99 5.27
N SER A 85 -1.52 18.77 4.58
CA SER A 85 -1.77 20.22 4.38
C SER A 85 -3.08 20.57 3.67
N VAL A 86 -3.57 19.68 2.78
CA VAL A 86 -4.87 19.85 2.09
C VAL A 86 -6.03 19.16 2.82
N LEU A 87 -5.86 17.88 3.16
CA LEU A 87 -6.91 17.03 3.71
C LEU A 87 -7.05 17.13 5.24
N GLY A 88 -6.18 17.85 5.94
CA GLY A 88 -6.16 17.90 7.41
C GLY A 88 -5.63 16.63 8.05
N LYS A 89 -6.01 16.36 9.29
CA LYS A 89 -5.55 15.20 10.05
C LYS A 89 -6.00 13.89 9.40
N ARG A 90 -5.10 12.90 9.39
CA ARG A 90 -5.31 11.56 8.85
C ARG A 90 -4.88 10.51 9.87
N TRP A 91 -5.63 9.42 9.94
CA TRP A 91 -5.30 8.25 10.75
C TRP A 91 -4.69 7.19 9.84
N VAL A 92 -3.49 6.73 10.21
CA VAL A 92 -2.71 5.78 9.41
C VAL A 92 -2.72 4.43 10.10
N TYR A 93 -3.29 3.42 9.43
CA TYR A 93 -3.43 2.06 9.97
C TYR A 93 -2.61 1.05 9.17
N ASP A 94 -2.28 -0.08 9.81
CA ASP A 94 -1.89 -1.27 9.05
C ASP A 94 -3.09 -1.80 8.27
N ALA A 95 -2.98 -1.76 6.94
CA ALA A 95 -4.07 -2.12 6.03
C ALA A 95 -4.51 -3.59 6.14
N THR A 96 -3.68 -4.47 6.73
CA THR A 96 -4.04 -5.89 6.98
C THR A 96 -5.23 -6.05 7.93
N HIS A 97 -5.60 -5.00 8.66
CA HIS A 97 -6.73 -5.00 9.60
C HIS A 97 -7.81 -3.98 9.22
N ASP A 98 -7.70 -3.39 8.03
CA ASP A 98 -8.66 -2.42 7.53
C ASP A 98 -9.60 -3.10 6.50
N PRO A 99 -10.92 -3.18 6.76
CA PRO A 99 -11.85 -3.87 5.87
C PRO A 99 -11.90 -3.27 4.46
N VAL A 100 -11.63 -1.96 4.31
CA VAL A 100 -11.59 -1.32 3.00
C VAL A 100 -10.39 -1.81 2.21
N ALA A 101 -9.21 -1.84 2.84
CA ALA A 101 -8.02 -2.37 2.17
C ALA A 101 -8.13 -3.86 1.86
N ILE A 102 -8.61 -4.68 2.80
CA ILE A 102 -8.88 -6.11 2.57
C ILE A 102 -9.77 -6.27 1.34
N GLY A 103 -10.87 -5.52 1.26
CA GLY A 103 -11.76 -5.52 0.09
C GLY A 103 -11.03 -5.16 -1.22
N CYS A 104 -10.13 -4.17 -1.21
CA CYS A 104 -9.32 -3.82 -2.37
C CYS A 104 -8.40 -4.97 -2.82
N TYR A 105 -7.70 -5.62 -1.90
CA TYR A 105 -6.82 -6.75 -2.23
C TYR A 105 -7.60 -7.96 -2.76
N LEU A 106 -8.76 -8.26 -2.17
CA LEU A 106 -9.63 -9.35 -2.64
C LEU A 106 -10.14 -9.09 -4.06
N ARG A 107 -10.60 -7.87 -4.37
CA ARG A 107 -11.00 -7.51 -5.73
C ARG A 107 -9.83 -7.53 -6.70
N ALA A 108 -8.64 -7.12 -6.28
CA ALA A 108 -7.44 -7.21 -7.11
C ALA A 108 -7.08 -8.67 -7.44
N LEU A 109 -7.13 -9.57 -6.44
CA LEU A 109 -6.92 -11.02 -6.64
C LEU A 109 -7.97 -11.63 -7.58
N ALA A 110 -9.23 -11.20 -7.47
CA ALA A 110 -10.29 -11.61 -8.38
C ALA A 110 -10.15 -11.00 -9.80
N GLY A 111 -9.27 -10.02 -9.98
CA GLY A 111 -9.13 -9.26 -11.23
C GLY A 111 -10.27 -8.29 -11.50
N GLU A 112 -11.01 -7.92 -10.45
CA GLU A 112 -12.13 -6.97 -10.46
C GLU A 112 -11.68 -5.54 -10.17
N GLN A 113 -10.43 -5.36 -9.74
CA GLN A 113 -9.82 -4.07 -9.46
C GLN A 113 -8.36 -4.04 -9.93
N ASP A 114 -8.04 -3.07 -10.77
CA ASP A 114 -6.65 -2.76 -11.13
C ASP A 114 -6.03 -1.79 -10.11
N GLN A 115 -4.71 -1.68 -10.11
CA GLN A 115 -4.04 -0.59 -9.40
C GLN A 115 -4.51 0.77 -9.93
N ALA A 116 -4.59 1.75 -9.03
CA ALA A 116 -5.09 3.07 -9.36
C ALA A 116 -4.06 3.88 -10.17
N THR A 117 -4.52 4.58 -11.21
CA THR A 117 -3.76 5.66 -11.84
C THR A 117 -3.52 6.79 -10.83
N LEU A 118 -2.29 7.32 -10.78
CA LEU A 118 -1.90 8.34 -9.82
C LEU A 118 -2.07 9.74 -10.42
N ASN A 119 -3.17 10.40 -10.07
CA ASN A 119 -3.48 11.72 -10.58
C ASN A 119 -3.14 12.79 -9.56
N VAL A 120 -2.24 13.71 -9.92
CA VAL A 120 -1.79 14.80 -9.06
C VAL A 120 -2.62 16.05 -9.33
N TYR A 121 -3.20 16.59 -8.26
CA TYR A 121 -4.00 17.80 -8.29
C TYR A 121 -3.31 18.93 -7.51
N ASP A 122 -3.42 20.14 -8.03
CA ASP A 122 -2.97 21.36 -7.34
C ASP A 122 -4.00 21.85 -6.30
N ALA A 123 -3.71 22.99 -5.67
CA ALA A 123 -4.59 23.60 -4.68
C ALA A 123 -5.92 24.14 -5.25
N ALA A 124 -6.03 24.27 -6.57
CA ALA A 124 -7.25 24.69 -7.28
C ALA A 124 -8.03 23.49 -7.86
N GLU A 125 -7.70 22.27 -7.40
CA GLU A 125 -8.31 21.01 -7.84
C GLU A 125 -8.18 20.78 -9.35
N GLN A 126 -7.15 21.33 -9.98
CA GLN A 126 -6.85 21.05 -11.38
C GLN A 126 -5.88 19.87 -11.48
N LEU A 127 -6.16 18.93 -12.40
CA LEU A 127 -5.23 17.85 -12.72
C LEU A 127 -3.98 18.44 -13.38
N VAL A 128 -2.83 18.29 -12.73
CA VAL A 128 -1.57 18.87 -13.20
C VAL A 128 -0.56 17.82 -13.68
N GLU A 129 -0.66 16.58 -13.20
CA GLU A 129 0.24 15.48 -13.58
C GLU A 129 -0.50 14.15 -13.45
N VAL A 130 -0.28 13.25 -14.42
CA VAL A 130 -0.57 11.82 -14.26
C VAL A 130 0.77 11.13 -14.06
N ARG A 131 0.98 10.57 -12.88
CA ARG A 131 2.24 9.95 -12.50
C ARG A 131 2.17 8.44 -12.76
N GLU A 132 3.21 7.92 -13.37
CA GLU A 132 3.39 6.48 -13.45
C GLU A 132 3.74 5.93 -12.05
N PRO A 133 3.02 4.90 -11.56
CA PRO A 133 3.37 4.28 -10.29
C PRO A 133 4.74 3.62 -10.39
N THR A 134 5.55 3.75 -9.33
CA THR A 134 6.90 3.18 -9.27
C THR A 134 6.90 1.67 -9.02
N VAL A 135 5.74 1.13 -8.60
CA VAL A 135 5.48 -0.30 -8.46
C VAL A 135 4.27 -0.65 -9.30
N VAL A 136 4.39 -1.68 -10.12
CA VAL A 136 3.28 -2.23 -10.92
C VAL A 136 2.84 -3.55 -10.32
N VAL A 137 1.56 -3.66 -9.97
CA VAL A 137 0.94 -4.86 -9.42
C VAL A 137 0.09 -5.55 -10.48
N LYS A 138 0.30 -6.85 -10.64
CA LYS A 138 -0.44 -7.71 -11.58
C LYS A 138 -1.06 -8.87 -10.83
N ALA A 139 -2.31 -9.17 -11.15
CA ALA A 139 -2.97 -10.37 -10.66
C ALA A 139 -2.63 -11.57 -11.55
N GLU A 140 -2.11 -12.62 -10.92
CA GLU A 140 -1.88 -13.93 -11.51
C GLU A 140 -2.89 -14.94 -10.95
N ARG A 141 -3.27 -15.93 -11.78
CA ARG A 141 -4.22 -16.99 -11.40
C ARG A 141 -5.50 -16.45 -10.73
N ARG A 142 -6.02 -15.35 -11.30
CA ARG A 142 -7.17 -14.60 -10.78
C ARG A 142 -8.30 -15.52 -10.33
N GLY A 143 -8.87 -15.21 -9.17
CA GLY A 143 -9.99 -15.95 -8.62
C GLY A 143 -10.53 -15.32 -7.33
N PRO A 144 -11.77 -15.65 -6.94
CA PRO A 144 -12.33 -15.20 -5.69
C PRO A 144 -11.57 -15.82 -4.51
N VAL A 145 -11.34 -15.02 -3.48
CA VAL A 145 -10.60 -15.39 -2.26
C VAL A 145 -11.48 -14.98 -1.07
N ALA A 146 -11.59 -15.85 -0.05
CA ALA A 146 -12.29 -15.46 1.18
C ALA A 146 -11.39 -14.55 2.03
N PRO A 147 -11.93 -13.62 2.83
CA PRO A 147 -11.11 -12.77 3.69
C PRO A 147 -10.13 -13.53 4.60
N ASP A 148 -10.55 -14.69 5.12
CA ASP A 148 -9.72 -15.53 6.00
C ASP A 148 -8.58 -16.25 5.25
N ASP A 149 -8.67 -16.36 3.92
CA ASP A 149 -7.66 -16.98 3.06
C ASP A 149 -6.66 -15.94 2.50
N LEU A 150 -6.96 -14.64 2.62
CA LEU A 150 -6.08 -13.57 2.16
C LEU A 150 -4.80 -13.49 3.01
N THR A 151 -3.66 -13.69 2.36
CA THR A 151 -2.35 -13.49 2.97
C THR A 151 -1.62 -12.34 2.28
N LEU A 152 -1.37 -11.24 3.00
CA LEU A 152 -0.47 -10.17 2.54
C LEU A 152 0.97 -10.48 2.98
N ILE A 153 1.87 -10.60 2.02
CA ILE A 153 3.28 -10.88 2.26
C ILE A 153 3.95 -9.59 2.68
N ARG A 154 4.66 -9.61 3.82
CA ARG A 154 5.24 -8.43 4.45
C ARG A 154 6.75 -8.30 4.25
N ARG A 155 7.46 -9.42 4.20
CA ARG A 155 8.89 -9.52 3.86
C ARG A 155 8.98 -10.24 2.52
N LEU A 156 9.51 -9.54 1.52
CA LEU A 156 9.49 -9.99 0.14
C LEU A 156 10.71 -10.85 -0.16
N GLU A 157 10.49 -11.92 -0.92
CA GLU A 157 11.53 -12.72 -1.52
C GLU A 157 11.65 -12.36 -3.01
N GLU A 158 12.71 -11.65 -3.36
CA GLU A 158 12.91 -11.14 -4.71
C GLU A 158 13.35 -12.25 -5.67
N GLY A 159 12.81 -12.20 -6.91
CA GLY A 159 13.29 -13.04 -8.00
C GLY A 159 12.96 -14.53 -7.87
N VAL A 160 12.11 -14.93 -6.90
CA VAL A 160 11.63 -16.30 -6.78
C VAL A 160 10.53 -16.54 -7.82
N PRO A 161 10.75 -17.41 -8.84
CA PRO A 161 9.69 -17.82 -9.73
C PRO A 161 8.77 -18.75 -8.95
N VAL A 162 7.74 -18.20 -8.34
CA VAL A 162 6.60 -19.00 -7.90
C VAL A 162 5.68 -19.08 -9.11
N ASN A 163 5.29 -20.28 -9.52
CA ASN A 163 4.12 -20.47 -10.37
C ASN A 163 2.98 -20.73 -9.38
N PRO A 164 2.19 -19.72 -9.02
CA PRO A 164 1.22 -19.88 -7.96
C PRO A 164 0.13 -20.86 -8.43
N GLU A 165 -0.25 -21.77 -7.53
CA GLU A 165 -1.40 -22.68 -7.73
C GLU A 165 -2.71 -22.03 -7.28
N ALA A 166 -2.63 -20.85 -6.64
CA ALA A 166 -3.74 -20.07 -6.11
C ALA A 166 -3.69 -18.61 -6.62
N PRO A 167 -4.76 -17.80 -6.46
CA PRO A 167 -4.74 -16.39 -6.82
C PRO A 167 -3.59 -15.65 -6.15
N ALA A 168 -2.88 -14.80 -6.90
CA ALA A 168 -1.70 -14.11 -6.41
C ALA A 168 -1.58 -12.69 -6.98
N LEU A 169 -0.92 -11.80 -6.24
CA LEU A 169 -0.53 -10.49 -6.72
C LEU A 169 0.99 -10.41 -6.79
N LEU A 170 1.50 -10.18 -8.00
CA LEU A 170 2.92 -9.95 -8.29
C LEU A 170 3.18 -8.45 -8.36
N ALA A 171 4.12 -7.93 -7.58
CA ALA A 171 4.63 -6.58 -7.70
C ALA A 171 5.94 -6.57 -8.50
N GLU A 172 6.08 -5.61 -9.40
CA GLU A 172 7.28 -5.36 -10.21
C GLU A 172 7.73 -3.90 -10.02
N TRP A 173 9.04 -3.66 -9.96
CA TRP A 173 9.60 -2.31 -9.83
C TRP A 173 10.95 -2.17 -10.55
N GLU A 174 11.57 -0.99 -10.42
CA GLU A 174 12.82 -0.64 -11.10
C GLU A 174 13.91 -1.71 -10.93
N GLY A 175 14.71 -1.91 -11.98
CA GLY A 175 15.79 -2.91 -12.01
C GLY A 175 15.35 -4.30 -12.45
N GLY A 176 14.08 -4.48 -12.85
CA GLY A 176 13.53 -5.79 -13.22
C GLY A 176 13.25 -6.68 -12.02
N ASN A 177 13.12 -6.08 -10.84
CA ASN A 177 12.83 -6.77 -9.60
C ASN A 177 11.34 -7.09 -9.52
N SER A 178 11.03 -8.25 -8.93
CA SER A 178 9.66 -8.65 -8.68
C SER A 178 9.54 -9.55 -7.46
N ALA A 179 8.38 -9.50 -6.81
CA ALA A 179 8.03 -10.36 -5.68
C ALA A 179 6.51 -10.45 -5.52
N TYR A 180 6.03 -11.57 -4.99
CA TYR A 180 4.64 -11.70 -4.61
C TYR A 180 4.35 -10.87 -3.36
N ILE A 181 3.23 -10.14 -3.38
CA ILE A 181 2.80 -9.27 -2.28
C ILE A 181 1.50 -9.77 -1.62
N ALA A 182 0.76 -10.66 -2.29
CA ALA A 182 -0.42 -11.30 -1.74
C ALA A 182 -0.69 -12.66 -2.37
N PHE A 183 -1.27 -13.57 -1.59
CA PHE A 183 -1.88 -14.82 -2.03
C PHE A 183 -3.30 -14.94 -1.45
N GLY A 184 -4.12 -15.75 -2.11
CA GLY A 184 -5.39 -16.24 -1.57
C GLY A 184 -5.56 -17.73 -1.74
#